data_AF-A0A950YIV7-F1
#
_entry.id   AF-A0A950YIV7-F1
#
_cell.length_a   1.000
_cell.length_b   1.000
_cell.length_c   1.000
_cell.angle_alpha   90.00
_cell.angle_beta   90.00
_cell.angle_gamma   90.00
#
_symmetry.space_group_name_H-M   'P 1'
#
loop_
_entity.id
_entity.type
_entity.pdbx_description
1 polymer ?
#
loop_
_entity_poly.entity_id
_entity_poly.type
_entity_poly.pdbx_seq_one_letter_code
_entity_poly.pdbx_strand_id
1 'polypeptide(L)'
;METEQRLAYEARVRNRQAAIAAAAGILLMLAVIVQLGGAHVSVNEKTLGLITEHKRATRDLIGSIIAGFSLVALAWTLKWLWDATRAREPNLRPWFMGWIAVAGGVIQAVGVVAYAVAFGNAASDFVSHGNQTFPEANALLTKGPLVAAQIANYLGLLLLAVAIVLISLNAMRVGLLTRFLGYLGIIAGVLTILPLVPIPIVEAYWLLALAYLLSGRWPSGVPPAWSTGKVERWPSSAELRAARGQPAPRGGRAKRAPEPAPQAVGGPAPAGTPGSTRATTPKRKRKRRK
;
A
#
# COMPACT_ATOMS: atom_id res chain seq x y z
N MET A 1 22.05 -16.50 -14.03
CA MET A 1 22.00 -16.79 -12.58
C MET A 1 21.08 -17.97 -12.39
N GLU A 2 21.56 -18.98 -11.68
CA GLU A 2 20.71 -20.10 -11.27
C GLU A 2 19.77 -19.69 -10.12
N THR A 3 18.67 -20.41 -9.96
CA THR A 3 17.61 -20.08 -8.99
C THR A 3 18.14 -20.02 -7.55
N GLU A 4 19.04 -20.93 -7.18
CA GLU A 4 19.63 -20.98 -5.84
C GLU A 4 20.56 -19.80 -5.55
N GLN A 5 21.45 -19.47 -6.50
CA GLN A 5 22.31 -18.27 -6.42
C GLN A 5 21.47 -17.00 -6.24
N ARG A 6 20.33 -16.93 -6.94
CA ARG A 6 19.38 -15.83 -6.84
C ARG A 6 18.70 -15.79 -5.47
N LEU A 7 18.22 -16.91 -4.96
CA LEU A 7 17.60 -16.99 -3.63
C LEU A 7 18.60 -16.59 -2.52
N ALA A 8 19.86 -17.01 -2.63
CA ALA A 8 20.93 -16.60 -1.72
C ALA A 8 21.27 -15.10 -1.83
N TYR A 9 21.11 -14.47 -2.99
CA TYR A 9 21.19 -13.01 -3.14
C TYR A 9 19.97 -12.30 -2.54
N GLU A 10 18.76 -12.73 -2.91
CA GLU A 10 17.50 -12.13 -2.42
C GLU A 10 17.43 -12.22 -0.89
N ALA A 11 17.80 -13.34 -0.26
CA ALA A 11 17.85 -13.50 1.19
C ALA A 11 18.79 -12.51 1.89
N ARG A 12 19.98 -12.25 1.33
CA ARG A 12 20.94 -11.28 1.88
C ARG A 12 20.46 -9.83 1.74
N VAL A 13 19.77 -9.52 0.65
CA VAL A 13 19.30 -8.16 0.34
C VAL A 13 17.93 -7.86 0.96
N ARG A 14 17.10 -8.87 1.27
CA ARG A 14 15.74 -8.73 1.79
C ARG A 14 15.65 -7.85 3.05
N ASN A 15 16.56 -8.06 4.00
CA ASN A 15 16.58 -7.27 5.25
C ASN A 15 16.94 -5.80 5.00
N ARG A 16 17.82 -5.51 4.04
CA ARG A 16 18.14 -4.13 3.64
C ARG A 16 16.95 -3.45 2.97
N GLN A 17 16.24 -4.17 2.09
CA GLN A 17 15.05 -3.66 1.41
C GLN A 17 13.85 -3.51 2.36
N ALA A 18 13.74 -4.38 3.38
CA ALA A 18 12.79 -4.19 4.48
C ALA A 18 13.07 -2.88 5.24
N ALA A 19 14.34 -2.58 5.54
CA ALA A 19 14.72 -1.33 6.19
C ALA A 19 14.46 -0.10 5.30
N ILE A 20 14.73 -0.17 3.99
CA ILE A 20 14.47 0.92 3.04
C ILE A 20 12.95 1.17 2.89
N ALA A 21 12.15 0.12 2.78
CA ALA A 21 10.68 0.23 2.72
C ALA A 21 10.09 0.78 4.03
N ALA A 22 10.63 0.37 5.19
CA ALA A 22 10.24 0.92 6.49
C ALA A 22 10.60 2.41 6.60
N ALA A 23 11.83 2.78 6.20
CA ALA A 23 12.27 4.16 6.17
C ALA A 23 11.40 5.02 5.24
N ALA A 24 11.03 4.52 4.06
CA ALA A 24 10.11 5.22 3.15
C ALA A 24 8.77 5.52 3.83
N GLY A 25 8.13 4.51 4.45
CA GLY A 25 6.84 4.69 5.13
C GLY A 25 6.90 5.59 6.37
N ILE A 26 7.98 5.52 7.15
CA ILE A 26 8.21 6.37 8.32
C ILE A 26 8.48 7.82 7.89
N LEU A 27 9.38 8.04 6.93
CA LEU A 27 9.72 9.38 6.42
C LEU A 27 8.50 10.04 5.75
N LEU A 28 7.64 9.28 5.06
CA LEU A 28 6.39 9.79 4.49
C LEU A 28 5.50 10.39 5.58
N MET A 29 5.31 9.67 6.69
CA MET A 29 4.51 10.15 7.81
C MET A 29 5.19 11.28 8.60
N LEU A 30 6.52 11.26 8.73
CA LEU A 30 7.25 12.36 9.38
C LEU A 30 7.16 13.66 8.57
N ALA A 31 7.29 13.59 7.24
CA ALA A 31 7.10 14.75 6.37
C ALA A 31 5.70 15.37 6.53
N VAL A 32 4.68 14.52 6.51
CA VAL A 32 3.28 14.90 6.76
C VAL A 32 3.11 15.54 8.14
N ILE A 33 3.66 14.96 9.21
CA ILE A 33 3.54 15.51 10.58
C ILE A 33 4.22 16.88 10.66
N VAL A 34 5.38 17.06 10.02
CA VAL A 34 6.07 18.35 9.93
C VAL A 34 5.24 19.39 9.17
N GLN A 35 4.65 19.02 8.03
CA GLN A 35 3.87 19.92 7.17
C GLN A 35 2.47 20.25 7.74
N LEU A 36 1.83 19.31 8.44
CA LEU A 36 0.56 19.56 9.13
C LEU A 36 0.72 20.38 10.41
N GLY A 37 1.93 20.42 10.99
CA GLY A 37 2.20 21.23 12.17
C GLY A 37 2.26 22.74 11.84
N GLY A 38 1.39 23.54 12.44
CA GLY A 38 1.49 25.01 12.41
C GLY A 38 0.21 25.72 12.01
N ALA A 39 0.37 26.98 11.60
CA ALA A 39 -0.72 27.78 11.06
C ALA A 39 -1.06 27.35 9.62
N HIS A 40 -2.36 27.16 9.38
CA HIS A 40 -2.93 26.91 8.06
C HIS A 40 -3.97 27.98 7.77
N VAL A 41 -4.13 28.35 6.49
CA VAL A 41 -5.17 29.29 6.09
C VAL A 41 -6.50 28.58 6.06
N SER A 42 -7.50 29.10 6.77
CA SER A 42 -8.88 28.59 6.75
C SER A 42 -9.67 29.00 5.51
N VAL A 43 -9.17 29.99 4.76
CA VAL A 43 -9.78 30.57 3.55
C VAL A 43 -8.82 30.40 2.37
N ASN A 44 -9.32 29.95 1.22
CA ASN A 44 -8.50 29.73 0.03
C ASN A 44 -8.23 31.06 -0.71
N GLU A 45 -7.37 31.90 -0.14
CA GLU A 45 -6.97 33.19 -0.70
C GLU A 45 -5.46 33.25 -0.94
N LYS A 46 -5.05 33.69 -2.14
CA LYS A 46 -3.64 33.69 -2.59
C LYS A 46 -2.73 34.56 -1.71
N THR A 47 -3.24 35.71 -1.27
CA THR A 47 -2.58 36.69 -0.41
C THR A 47 -2.27 36.10 0.99
N LEU A 48 -3.30 35.56 1.66
CA LEU A 48 -3.19 34.88 2.95
C LEU A 48 -2.30 33.64 2.87
N GLY A 49 -2.33 32.91 1.75
CA GLY A 49 -1.45 31.80 1.44
C GLY A 49 0.02 32.20 1.51
N LEU A 50 0.42 33.25 0.78
CA LEU A 50 1.80 33.76 0.79
C LEU A 50 2.21 34.33 2.15
N ILE A 51 1.33 35.04 2.86
CA ILE A 51 1.62 35.57 4.22
C ILE A 51 1.83 34.45 5.24
N THR A 52 1.04 33.39 5.16
CA THR A 52 1.17 32.22 6.05
C THR A 52 2.41 31.41 5.68
N GLU A 53 2.69 31.25 4.39
CA GLU A 53 3.88 30.55 3.91
C GLU A 53 5.17 31.22 4.38
N HIS A 54 5.28 32.55 4.29
CA HIS A 54 6.48 33.27 4.74
C HIS A 54 6.86 32.95 6.20
N LYS A 55 5.86 32.71 7.07
CA LYS A 55 6.07 32.34 8.48
C LYS A 55 6.48 30.88 8.70
N ARG A 56 6.27 30.00 7.72
CA ARG A 56 6.51 28.56 7.82
C ARG A 56 7.47 27.98 6.77
N ALA A 57 7.96 28.77 5.81
CA ALA A 57 8.75 28.31 4.68
C ALA A 57 9.91 27.37 5.06
N THR A 58 10.61 27.65 6.17
CA THR A 58 11.67 26.76 6.69
C THR A 58 11.15 25.38 7.12
N ARG A 59 9.95 25.31 7.72
CA ARG A 59 9.29 24.07 8.12
C ARG A 59 8.81 23.29 6.90
N ASP A 60 8.18 23.96 5.95
CA ASP A 60 7.68 23.34 4.72
C ASP A 60 8.85 22.84 3.86
N LEU A 61 9.97 23.57 3.81
CA LEU A 61 11.23 23.12 3.22
C LEU A 61 11.78 21.86 3.92
N ILE A 62 11.89 21.84 5.26
CA ILE A 62 12.31 20.64 6.00
C ILE A 62 11.38 19.45 5.69
N GLY A 63 10.07 19.65 5.71
CA GLY A 63 9.07 18.64 5.35
C GLY A 63 9.25 18.13 3.92
N SER A 64 9.49 19.02 2.95
CA SER A 64 9.73 18.66 1.55
C SER A 64 11.00 17.83 1.34
N ILE A 65 12.06 18.10 2.10
CA ILE A 65 13.32 17.33 2.05
C ILE A 65 13.10 15.92 2.62
N ILE A 66 12.38 15.80 3.74
CA ILE A 66 12.00 14.51 4.33
C ILE A 66 11.11 13.71 3.34
N ALA A 67 10.16 14.37 2.68
CA ALA A 67 9.33 13.77 1.64
C ALA A 67 10.18 13.32 0.44
N GLY A 68 11.15 14.12 0.00
CA GLY A 68 12.07 13.76 -1.09
C GLY A 68 12.85 12.47 -0.81
N PHE A 69 13.39 12.32 0.41
CA PHE A 69 14.04 11.07 0.82
C PHE A 69 13.08 9.88 0.88
N SER A 70 11.84 10.08 1.35
CA SER A 70 10.80 9.05 1.32
C SER A 70 10.50 8.58 -0.10
N LEU A 71 10.29 9.50 -1.05
CA LEU A 71 9.98 9.22 -2.45
C LEU A 71 11.12 8.45 -3.15
N VAL A 72 12.38 8.81 -2.88
CA VAL A 72 13.56 8.08 -3.41
C VAL A 72 13.64 6.67 -2.83
N ALA A 73 13.39 6.49 -1.53
CA ALA A 73 13.38 5.17 -0.88
C ALA A 73 12.23 4.27 -1.38
N LEU A 74 11.04 4.84 -1.59
CA LEU A 74 9.88 4.20 -2.22
C LEU A 74 10.21 3.76 -3.66
N ALA A 75 10.76 4.65 -4.47
CA ALA A 75 11.16 4.35 -5.85
C ALA A 75 12.22 3.25 -5.94
N TRP A 76 13.18 3.23 -5.02
CA TRP A 76 14.18 2.16 -4.90
C TRP A 76 13.54 0.81 -4.53
N THR A 77 12.59 0.83 -3.58
CA THR A 77 11.82 -0.35 -3.17
C THR A 77 11.01 -0.93 -4.35
N LEU A 78 10.35 -0.07 -5.12
CA LEU A 78 9.62 -0.43 -6.33
C LEU A 78 10.52 -1.01 -7.42
N LYS A 79 11.70 -0.40 -7.66
CA LYS A 79 12.69 -0.92 -8.62
C LYS A 79 13.13 -2.32 -8.25
N TRP A 80 13.47 -2.56 -6.99
CA TRP A 80 13.88 -3.87 -6.50
C TRP A 80 12.74 -4.91 -6.60
N LEU A 81 11.51 -4.53 -6.25
CA LEU A 81 10.34 -5.40 -6.37
C LEU A 81 10.04 -5.76 -7.84
N TRP A 82 10.22 -4.82 -8.77
CA TRP A 82 10.13 -5.06 -10.21
C TRP A 82 11.21 -6.03 -10.71
N ASP A 83 12.46 -5.88 -10.26
CA ASP A 83 13.56 -6.78 -10.63
C ASP A 83 13.39 -8.20 -10.04
N ALA A 84 12.77 -8.31 -8.86
CA ALA A 84 12.34 -9.58 -8.27
C ALA A 84 11.22 -10.23 -9.11
N THR A 85 10.30 -9.42 -9.64
CA THR A 85 9.16 -9.85 -10.45
C THR A 85 9.60 -10.33 -11.84
N ARG A 86 10.37 -9.51 -12.58
CA ARG A 86 10.87 -9.83 -13.93
C ARG A 86 11.73 -11.08 -14.01
N ALA A 87 12.42 -11.44 -12.94
CA ALA A 87 13.26 -12.63 -12.94
C ALA A 87 12.48 -13.93 -12.80
N ARG A 88 11.30 -13.88 -12.19
CA ARG A 88 10.38 -15.02 -12.13
C ARG A 88 9.68 -15.16 -13.49
N GLU A 89 9.23 -14.04 -14.08
CA GLU A 89 8.57 -14.03 -15.38
C GLU A 89 9.30 -13.12 -16.40
N PRO A 90 10.34 -13.65 -17.11
CA PRO A 90 11.18 -12.87 -18.04
C PRO A 90 10.42 -12.19 -19.18
N ASN A 91 9.26 -12.76 -19.55
CA ASN A 91 8.39 -12.27 -20.62
C ASN A 91 7.54 -11.04 -20.22
N LEU A 92 7.65 -10.55 -18.98
CA LEU A 92 6.94 -9.35 -18.54
C LEU A 92 7.37 -8.11 -19.33
N ARG A 93 6.43 -7.59 -20.12
CA ARG A 93 6.50 -6.27 -20.76
C ARG A 93 5.56 -5.29 -20.03
N PRO A 94 5.91 -4.00 -19.91
CA PRO A 94 7.13 -3.36 -20.45
C PRO A 94 8.32 -3.49 -19.50
N TRP A 95 9.49 -3.87 -20.04
CA TRP A 95 10.69 -4.21 -19.26
C TRP A 95 11.23 -3.04 -18.40
N PHE A 96 10.91 -1.81 -18.79
CA PHE A 96 11.38 -0.55 -18.22
C PHE A 96 10.57 -0.02 -17.02
N MET A 97 9.51 -0.71 -16.57
CA MET A 97 8.64 -0.19 -15.49
C MET A 97 9.37 0.13 -14.18
N GLY A 98 10.41 -0.63 -13.83
CA GLY A 98 11.28 -0.28 -12.70
C GLY A 98 12.02 1.05 -12.88
N TRP A 99 12.44 1.38 -14.11
CA TRP A 99 13.06 2.67 -14.41
C TRP A 99 12.06 3.83 -14.37
N ILE A 100 10.79 3.60 -14.75
CA ILE A 100 9.72 4.58 -14.54
C ILE A 100 9.50 4.86 -13.06
N ALA A 101 9.57 3.84 -12.19
CA ALA A 101 9.48 4.06 -10.74
C ALA A 101 10.60 4.99 -10.23
N VAL A 102 11.85 4.74 -10.66
CA VAL A 102 13.02 5.57 -10.30
C VAL A 102 12.88 6.98 -10.86
N ALA A 103 12.57 7.13 -12.15
CA ALA A 103 12.39 8.44 -12.78
C ALA A 103 11.27 9.23 -12.12
N GLY A 104 10.10 8.62 -11.91
CA GLY A 104 8.95 9.25 -11.25
C GLY A 104 9.28 9.73 -9.83
N GLY A 105 9.84 8.85 -9.00
CA GLY A 105 10.19 9.21 -7.62
C GLY A 105 11.30 10.27 -7.51
N VAL A 106 12.32 10.23 -8.39
CA VAL A 106 13.36 11.26 -8.42
C VAL A 106 12.81 12.60 -8.92
N ILE A 107 12.03 12.60 -10.01
CA ILE A 107 11.39 13.81 -10.53
C ILE A 107 10.45 14.42 -9.48
N GLN A 108 9.68 13.60 -8.76
CA GLN A 108 8.79 14.06 -7.69
C GLN A 108 9.57 14.58 -6.47
N ALA A 109 10.64 13.89 -6.06
CA ALA A 109 11.50 14.32 -4.95
C ALA A 109 12.18 15.67 -5.22
N VAL A 110 12.68 15.88 -6.45
CA VAL A 110 13.21 17.19 -6.87
C VAL A 110 12.08 18.21 -6.98
N GLY A 111 10.94 17.83 -7.58
CA GLY A 111 9.78 18.71 -7.78
C GLY A 111 9.20 19.25 -6.47
N VAL A 112 9.03 18.42 -5.44
CA VAL A 112 8.47 18.86 -4.15
C VAL A 112 9.41 19.82 -3.40
N VAL A 113 10.73 19.57 -3.43
CA VAL A 113 11.72 20.46 -2.81
C VAL A 113 11.86 21.77 -3.60
N ALA A 114 11.95 21.70 -4.93
CA ALA A 114 12.01 22.87 -5.79
C ALA A 114 10.75 23.74 -5.66
N TYR A 115 9.58 23.12 -5.52
CA TYR A 115 8.32 23.82 -5.29
C TYR A 115 8.31 24.52 -3.93
N ALA A 116 8.74 23.86 -2.85
CA ALA A 116 8.85 24.47 -1.53
C ALA A 116 9.80 25.69 -1.52
N VAL A 117 10.96 25.58 -2.16
CA VAL A 117 11.90 26.72 -2.31
C VAL A 117 11.29 27.85 -3.14
N ALA A 118 10.70 27.54 -4.29
CA ALA A 118 10.10 28.56 -5.16
C ALA A 118 8.90 29.26 -4.51
N PHE A 119 8.08 28.52 -3.76
CA PHE A 119 6.90 29.03 -3.05
C PHE A 119 7.31 29.87 -1.83
N GLY A 120 8.30 29.41 -1.05
CA GLY A 120 8.89 30.18 0.04
C GLY A 120 9.56 31.48 -0.42
N ASN A 121 10.26 31.47 -1.55
CA ASN A 121 10.82 32.67 -2.16
C ASN A 121 9.72 33.64 -2.63
N ALA A 122 8.68 33.14 -3.31
CA ALA A 122 7.53 33.95 -3.70
C ALA A 122 6.80 34.56 -2.48
N ALA A 123 6.70 33.83 -1.38
CA ALA A 123 6.15 34.31 -0.11
C ALA A 123 7.04 35.40 0.52
N SER A 124 8.36 35.23 0.47
CA SER A 124 9.32 36.23 0.94
C SER A 124 9.27 37.52 0.12
N ASP A 125 9.21 37.42 -1.21
CA ASP A 125 9.01 38.56 -2.12
C ASP A 125 7.74 39.32 -1.73
N PHE A 126 6.62 38.60 -1.62
CA PHE A 126 5.29 39.16 -1.35
C PHE A 126 5.21 39.92 -0.02
N VAL A 127 5.78 39.37 1.05
CA VAL A 127 5.70 39.97 2.39
C VAL A 127 6.72 41.09 2.58
N SER A 128 7.94 40.94 2.04
CA SER A 128 9.06 41.84 2.36
C SER A 128 9.20 43.03 1.41
N HIS A 129 8.75 42.88 0.16
CA HIS A 129 8.93 43.89 -0.89
C HIS A 129 7.63 44.29 -1.60
N GLY A 130 6.53 43.54 -1.36
CA GLY A 130 5.28 43.72 -2.07
C GLY A 130 4.26 44.61 -1.39
N ASN A 131 3.29 45.09 -2.18
CA ASN A 131 2.11 45.82 -1.69
C ASN A 131 1.02 44.87 -1.14
N GLN A 132 1.31 43.57 -1.10
CA GLN A 132 0.45 42.49 -0.63
C GLN A 132 -0.91 42.40 -1.34
N THR A 133 -0.95 42.79 -2.62
CA THR A 133 -2.20 42.84 -3.41
C THR A 133 -2.51 41.52 -4.14
N PHE A 134 -3.77 41.28 -4.48
CA PHE A 134 -4.16 40.07 -5.23
C PHE A 134 -3.51 39.95 -6.63
N PRO A 135 -3.41 41.00 -7.47
CA PRO A 135 -2.75 40.90 -8.78
C PRO A 135 -1.27 40.52 -8.66
N GLU A 136 -0.60 41.06 -7.65
CA GLU A 136 0.79 40.75 -7.32
C GLU A 136 0.96 39.31 -6.83
N ALA A 137 0.13 38.86 -5.87
CA ALA A 137 0.10 37.47 -5.43
C ALA A 137 -0.10 36.52 -6.63
N ASN A 138 -0.99 36.88 -7.55
CA ASN A 138 -1.22 36.10 -8.77
C ASN A 138 0.01 36.07 -9.69
N ALA A 139 0.70 37.19 -9.89
CA ALA A 139 1.91 37.26 -10.71
C ALA A 139 3.08 36.47 -10.10
N LEU A 140 3.23 36.48 -8.77
CA LEU A 140 4.23 35.68 -8.07
C LEU A 140 3.95 34.18 -8.20
N LEU A 141 2.67 33.77 -8.08
CA LEU A 141 2.24 32.38 -8.18
C LEU A 141 2.20 31.81 -9.61
N THR A 142 2.34 32.65 -10.63
CA THR A 142 2.47 32.21 -12.04
C THR A 142 3.90 32.34 -12.58
N LYS A 143 4.88 32.73 -11.75
CA LYS A 143 6.30 32.77 -12.12
C LYS A 143 6.77 31.41 -12.66
N GLY A 144 7.47 31.43 -13.80
CA GLY A 144 7.96 30.24 -14.51
C GLY A 144 8.64 29.17 -13.63
N PRO A 145 9.55 29.52 -12.68
CA PRO A 145 10.17 28.54 -11.79
C PRO A 145 9.19 27.77 -10.90
N LEU A 146 8.16 28.43 -10.35
CA LEU A 146 7.15 27.79 -9.51
C LEU A 146 6.29 26.84 -10.35
N VAL A 147 5.85 27.29 -11.52
CA VAL A 147 5.07 26.49 -12.48
C VAL A 147 5.87 25.29 -12.96
N ALA A 148 7.16 25.46 -13.29
CA ALA A 148 8.03 24.37 -13.70
C ALA A 148 8.24 23.32 -12.59
N ALA A 149 8.46 23.76 -11.35
CA ALA A 149 8.56 22.86 -10.19
C ALA A 149 7.24 22.11 -9.93
N GLN A 150 6.09 22.79 -10.08
CA GLN A 150 4.77 22.19 -9.94
C GLN A 150 4.48 21.14 -11.04
N ILE A 151 4.82 21.44 -12.30
CA ILE A 151 4.72 20.49 -13.42
C ILE A 151 5.62 19.27 -13.17
N ALA A 152 6.87 19.48 -12.74
CA ALA A 152 7.76 18.39 -12.38
C ALA A 152 7.19 17.52 -11.26
N ASN A 153 6.67 18.13 -10.18
CA ASN A 153 6.04 17.41 -9.08
C ASN A 153 4.86 16.53 -9.55
N TYR A 154 3.93 17.08 -10.34
CA TYR A 154 2.78 16.30 -10.85
C TYR A 154 3.18 15.23 -11.87
N LEU A 155 4.18 15.48 -12.72
CA LEU A 155 4.71 14.48 -13.64
C LEU A 155 5.35 13.31 -12.89
N GLY A 156 6.19 13.60 -11.89
CA GLY A 156 6.82 12.60 -11.05
C GLY A 156 5.78 11.76 -10.29
N LEU A 157 4.78 12.43 -9.69
CA LEU A 157 3.64 11.81 -9.02
C LEU A 157 2.89 10.85 -9.94
N LEU A 158 2.54 11.27 -11.16
CA LEU A 158 1.82 10.43 -12.13
C LEU A 158 2.64 9.19 -12.51
N LEU A 159 3.93 9.35 -12.80
CA LEU A 159 4.83 8.25 -13.15
C LEU A 159 4.98 7.26 -11.99
N LEU A 160 5.13 7.76 -10.76
CA LEU A 160 5.29 6.94 -9.57
C LEU A 160 4.00 6.18 -9.24
N ALA A 161 2.84 6.82 -9.31
CA ALA A 161 1.54 6.19 -9.11
C ALA A 161 1.27 5.05 -10.12
N VAL A 162 1.54 5.28 -11.42
CA VAL A 162 1.45 4.24 -12.46
C VAL A 162 2.42 3.10 -12.16
N ALA A 163 3.65 3.39 -11.72
CA ALA A 163 4.61 2.37 -11.33
C ALA A 163 4.14 1.55 -10.12
N ILE A 164 3.64 2.18 -9.06
CA ILE A 164 3.09 1.50 -7.87
C ILE A 164 1.98 0.51 -8.28
N VAL A 165 1.00 0.96 -9.08
CA VAL A 165 -0.13 0.14 -9.54
C VAL A 165 0.36 -1.06 -10.37
N LEU A 166 1.18 -0.81 -11.39
CA LEU A 166 1.63 -1.87 -12.32
C LEU A 166 2.61 -2.85 -11.66
N ILE A 167 3.51 -2.38 -10.80
CA ILE A 167 4.45 -3.24 -10.07
C ILE A 167 3.68 -4.07 -9.04
N SER A 168 2.74 -3.49 -8.29
CA SER A 168 1.89 -4.23 -7.34
C SER A 168 1.06 -5.31 -8.01
N LEU A 169 0.45 -5.02 -9.17
CA LEU A 169 -0.31 -5.98 -9.95
C LEU A 169 0.55 -7.17 -10.41
N ASN A 170 1.73 -6.90 -10.98
CA ASN A 170 2.60 -7.94 -11.52
C ASN A 170 3.30 -8.74 -10.41
N ALA A 171 3.77 -8.09 -9.34
CA ALA A 171 4.36 -8.75 -8.17
C ALA A 171 3.34 -9.65 -7.45
N MET A 172 2.06 -9.25 -7.39
CA MET A 172 0.98 -10.12 -6.95
C MET A 172 0.77 -11.30 -7.91
N ARG A 173 0.76 -11.08 -9.24
CA ARG A 173 0.55 -12.15 -10.23
C ARG A 173 1.61 -13.25 -10.18
N VAL A 174 2.89 -12.91 -9.96
CA VAL A 174 3.97 -13.91 -9.86
C VAL A 174 4.06 -14.59 -8.48
N GLY A 175 3.26 -14.16 -7.51
CA GLY A 175 3.25 -14.70 -6.15
C GLY A 175 4.25 -14.06 -5.19
N LEU A 176 4.85 -12.90 -5.51
CA LEU A 176 5.76 -12.17 -4.61
C LEU A 176 5.02 -11.37 -3.54
N LEU A 177 3.87 -10.79 -3.89
CA LEU A 177 2.96 -10.14 -2.94
C LEU A 177 1.79 -11.08 -2.62
N THR A 178 1.29 -10.97 -1.39
CA THR A 178 -0.04 -11.50 -1.05
C THR A 178 -1.11 -10.70 -1.80
N ARG A 179 -2.28 -11.30 -2.03
CA ARG A 179 -3.41 -10.59 -2.67
C ARG A 179 -3.80 -9.30 -1.95
N PHE A 180 -3.80 -9.34 -0.61
CA PHE A 180 -4.06 -8.17 0.22
C PHE A 180 -3.06 -7.05 -0.08
N LEU A 181 -1.76 -7.33 -0.02
CA LEU A 181 -0.72 -6.30 -0.22
C LEU A 181 -0.64 -5.81 -1.67
N GLY A 182 -0.98 -6.67 -2.65
CA GLY A 182 -1.11 -6.29 -4.06
C GLY A 182 -2.27 -5.33 -4.31
N TYR A 183 -3.47 -5.63 -3.80
CA TYR A 183 -4.61 -4.71 -3.90
C TYR A 183 -4.38 -3.42 -3.12
N LEU A 184 -3.77 -3.49 -1.94
CA LEU A 184 -3.50 -2.31 -1.13
C LEU A 184 -2.48 -1.38 -1.79
N GLY A 185 -1.48 -1.93 -2.50
CA GLY A 185 -0.57 -1.13 -3.34
C GLY A 185 -1.27 -0.48 -4.53
N ILE A 186 -2.19 -1.18 -5.20
CA ILE A 186 -3.01 -0.59 -6.27
C ILE A 186 -3.86 0.57 -5.72
N ILE A 187 -4.48 0.41 -4.54
CA ILE A 187 -5.26 1.47 -3.90
C ILE A 187 -4.36 2.66 -3.52
N ALA A 188 -3.17 2.41 -2.95
CA ALA A 188 -2.21 3.47 -2.61
C ALA A 188 -1.84 4.31 -3.85
N GLY A 189 -1.44 3.67 -4.96
CA GLY A 189 -1.09 4.38 -6.19
C GLY A 189 -2.27 5.14 -6.82
N VAL A 190 -3.51 4.64 -6.72
CA VAL A 190 -4.70 5.38 -7.17
C VAL A 190 -4.98 6.60 -6.28
N LEU A 191 -4.88 6.44 -4.95
CA LEU A 191 -5.09 7.54 -3.99
C LEU A 191 -3.99 8.62 -4.09
N THR A 192 -2.81 8.27 -4.60
CA THR A 192 -1.74 9.24 -4.89
C THR A 192 -2.18 10.25 -5.97
N ILE A 193 -2.92 9.81 -7.00
CA ILE A 193 -3.45 10.66 -8.07
C ILE A 193 -4.77 11.32 -7.67
N LEU A 194 -5.63 10.58 -6.96
CA LEU A 194 -6.95 11.03 -6.52
C LEU A 194 -6.95 11.17 -4.99
N PRO A 195 -6.50 12.32 -4.44
CA PRO A 195 -6.41 12.54 -3.01
C PRO A 195 -7.81 12.72 -2.38
N LEU A 196 -8.50 11.60 -2.16
CA LEU A 196 -9.76 11.55 -1.39
C LEU A 196 -9.54 11.85 0.10
N VAL A 197 -8.30 11.68 0.58
CA VAL A 197 -7.87 11.98 1.94
C VAL A 197 -6.58 12.79 1.85
N PRO A 198 -6.43 13.93 2.56
CA PRO A 198 -5.22 14.76 2.51
C PRO A 198 -3.95 14.07 3.01
N ILE A 199 -4.09 12.96 3.75
CA ILE A 199 -3.00 12.24 4.41
C ILE A 199 -2.78 10.89 3.71
N PRO A 200 -1.56 10.57 3.24
CA PRO A 200 -1.24 9.32 2.52
C PRO A 200 -1.11 8.10 3.46
N ILE A 201 -2.06 7.92 4.39
CA ILE A 201 -2.05 6.84 5.40
C ILE A 201 -1.97 5.46 4.74
N VAL A 202 -2.68 5.27 3.62
CA VAL A 202 -2.73 3.98 2.90
C VAL A 202 -1.37 3.63 2.28
N GLU A 203 -0.64 4.62 1.76
CA GLU A 203 0.68 4.44 1.16
C GLU A 203 1.75 4.18 2.23
N ALA A 204 1.73 4.93 3.33
CA ALA A 204 2.59 4.67 4.48
C ALA A 204 2.34 3.27 5.07
N TYR A 205 1.08 2.88 5.25
CA TYR A 205 0.70 1.54 5.68
C TYR A 205 1.16 0.47 4.69
N TRP A 206 1.04 0.71 3.39
CA TRP A 206 1.53 -0.21 2.35
C TRP A 206 3.04 -0.44 2.46
N LEU A 207 3.82 0.63 2.59
CA LEU A 207 5.28 0.58 2.73
C LEU A 207 5.70 -0.17 4.01
N LEU A 208 5.03 0.09 5.14
CA LEU A 208 5.28 -0.61 6.40
C LEU A 208 4.87 -2.10 6.34
N ALA A 209 3.75 -2.42 5.70
CA ALA A 209 3.30 -3.79 5.49
C ALA A 209 4.25 -4.55 4.53
N LEU A 210 4.77 -3.89 3.50
CA LEU A 210 5.79 -4.43 2.62
C LEU A 210 7.11 -4.65 3.37
N ALA A 211 7.55 -3.70 4.19
CA ALA A 211 8.71 -3.88 5.05
C ALA A 211 8.56 -5.07 6.01
N TYR A 212 7.39 -5.22 6.63
CA TYR A 212 7.09 -6.33 7.52
C TYR A 212 7.08 -7.68 6.77
N LEU A 213 6.53 -7.72 5.55
CA LEU A 213 6.60 -8.88 4.65
C LEU A 213 8.05 -9.26 4.35
N LEU A 214 8.88 -8.28 3.94
CA LEU A 214 10.28 -8.48 3.60
C LEU A 214 11.15 -8.85 4.81
N SER A 215 10.75 -8.49 6.03
CA SER A 215 11.40 -8.97 7.26
C SER A 215 11.25 -10.48 7.50
N GLY A 216 10.35 -11.15 6.76
CA GLY A 216 10.04 -12.58 6.90
C GLY A 216 9.09 -12.93 8.04
N ARG A 217 8.59 -11.95 8.81
CA ARG A 217 7.73 -12.13 9.99
C ARG A 217 6.23 -12.06 9.67
N TRP A 218 5.85 -12.16 8.40
CA TRP A 218 4.46 -12.00 7.97
C TRP A 218 3.55 -13.10 8.56
N PRO A 219 2.35 -12.78 9.10
CA PRO A 219 1.60 -13.74 9.92
C PRO A 219 1.08 -14.95 9.16
N SER A 220 0.83 -14.80 7.85
CA SER A 220 0.43 -15.90 6.96
C SER A 220 1.63 -16.57 6.27
N GLY A 221 2.84 -16.40 6.78
CA GLY A 221 4.10 -16.80 6.13
C GLY A 221 4.50 -15.90 4.96
N VAL A 222 5.72 -16.13 4.45
CA VAL A 222 6.18 -15.50 3.20
C VAL A 222 5.51 -16.18 1.99
N PRO A 223 5.06 -15.42 0.98
CA PRO A 223 4.55 -15.98 -0.27
C PRO A 223 5.54 -16.97 -0.91
N PRO A 224 5.08 -18.11 -1.45
CA PRO A 224 5.97 -19.22 -1.81
C PRO A 224 6.93 -18.91 -2.96
N ALA A 225 6.63 -17.92 -3.81
CA ALA A 225 7.59 -17.43 -4.81
C ALA A 225 8.89 -16.87 -4.18
N TRP A 226 8.92 -16.53 -2.89
CA TRP A 226 10.14 -16.15 -2.15
C TRP A 226 11.01 -17.34 -1.73
N SER A 227 10.45 -18.54 -1.60
CA SER A 227 11.22 -19.76 -1.26
C SER A 227 11.59 -20.57 -2.50
N THR A 228 10.71 -20.65 -3.51
CA THR A 228 10.97 -21.46 -4.72
C THR A 228 11.72 -20.69 -5.80
N GLY A 229 11.72 -19.36 -5.76
CA GLY A 229 12.36 -18.49 -6.76
C GLY A 229 11.71 -18.56 -8.15
N LYS A 230 10.57 -19.26 -8.29
CA LYS A 230 9.81 -19.48 -9.52
C LYS A 230 8.50 -18.68 -9.48
N VAL A 231 7.77 -18.67 -10.60
CA VAL A 231 6.42 -18.09 -10.67
C VAL A 231 5.44 -19.03 -9.99
N GLU A 232 4.76 -18.54 -8.96
CA GLU A 232 3.63 -19.24 -8.33
C GLU A 232 2.41 -18.32 -8.36
N ARG A 233 1.62 -18.45 -9.45
CA ARG A 233 0.43 -17.63 -9.65
C ARG A 233 -0.64 -18.02 -8.63
N TRP A 234 -1.20 -17.04 -7.92
CA TRP A 234 -2.28 -17.28 -6.97
C TRP A 234 -3.51 -17.91 -7.66
N PRO A 235 -4.01 -19.08 -7.23
CA PRO A 235 -5.05 -19.84 -7.94
C PRO A 235 -6.34 -19.03 -8.11
N SER A 236 -6.91 -19.03 -9.31
CA SER A 236 -7.99 -18.12 -9.69
C SER A 236 -9.24 -18.32 -8.83
N SER A 237 -10.11 -17.30 -8.79
CA SER A 237 -11.41 -17.43 -8.10
C SER A 237 -12.33 -18.49 -8.72
N ALA A 238 -12.01 -19.01 -9.91
CA ALA A 238 -12.66 -20.18 -10.49
C ALA A 238 -12.04 -21.49 -9.97
N GLU A 239 -10.71 -21.62 -9.99
CA GLU A 239 -9.99 -22.77 -9.40
C GLU A 239 -10.30 -22.94 -7.92
N LEU A 240 -10.33 -21.86 -7.13
CA LEU A 240 -10.68 -21.90 -5.71
C LEU A 240 -12.14 -22.32 -5.47
N ARG A 241 -13.05 -22.06 -6.41
CA ARG A 241 -14.43 -22.58 -6.36
C ARG A 241 -14.49 -24.04 -6.79
N ALA A 242 -13.70 -24.45 -7.79
CA ALA A 242 -13.58 -25.85 -8.18
C ALA A 242 -12.99 -26.70 -7.05
N ALA A 243 -11.90 -26.25 -6.42
CA ALA A 243 -11.26 -26.94 -5.29
C ALA A 243 -12.16 -27.00 -4.03
N ARG A 244 -13.00 -25.98 -3.78
CA ARG A 244 -14.02 -26.03 -2.71
C ARG A 244 -15.29 -26.82 -3.09
N GLY A 245 -15.53 -27.00 -4.39
CA GLY A 245 -16.67 -27.76 -4.92
C GLY A 245 -16.36 -29.24 -5.17
N GLN A 246 -15.09 -29.62 -5.24
CA GLN A 246 -14.66 -31.01 -5.25
C GLN A 246 -14.92 -31.61 -3.86
N PRO A 247 -15.74 -32.67 -3.75
CA PRO A 247 -15.81 -33.42 -2.50
C PRO A 247 -14.44 -34.01 -2.22
N ALA A 248 -13.91 -33.77 -1.02
CA ALA A 248 -12.66 -34.40 -0.59
C ALA A 248 -12.75 -35.92 -0.83
N PRO A 249 -11.70 -36.56 -1.38
CA PRO A 249 -11.74 -37.99 -1.65
C PRO A 249 -12.08 -38.71 -0.36
N ARG A 250 -13.21 -39.43 -0.35
CA ARG A 250 -13.63 -40.28 0.77
C ARG A 250 -12.66 -41.45 0.86
N GLY A 251 -11.51 -41.22 1.50
CA GLY A 251 -10.63 -42.26 1.98
C GLY A 251 -11.47 -43.27 2.76
N GLY A 252 -11.36 -44.54 2.39
CA GLY A 252 -12.33 -45.56 2.73
C GLY A 252 -12.53 -45.70 4.23
N ARG A 253 -13.61 -45.10 4.77
CA ARG A 253 -14.08 -45.39 6.12
C ARG A 253 -14.65 -46.80 6.10
N ALA A 254 -13.80 -47.77 6.45
CA ALA A 254 -14.21 -49.16 6.66
C ALA A 254 -15.47 -49.21 7.52
N LYS A 255 -16.43 -50.07 7.15
CA LYS A 255 -17.66 -50.27 7.91
C LYS A 255 -17.29 -50.70 9.33
N ARG A 256 -17.45 -49.81 10.31
CA ARG A 256 -17.43 -50.19 11.72
C ARG A 256 -18.65 -51.09 11.94
N ALA A 257 -18.42 -52.32 12.37
CA ALA A 257 -19.49 -53.26 12.70
C ALA A 257 -20.40 -52.67 13.81
N PRO A 258 -21.70 -53.01 13.85
CA PRO A 258 -22.60 -52.52 14.88
C PRO A 258 -22.22 -53.09 16.25
N GLU A 259 -22.19 -52.21 17.24
CA GLU A 259 -21.90 -52.49 18.65
C GLU A 259 -23.16 -53.06 19.33
N PRO A 260 -23.07 -54.11 20.18
CA PRO A 260 -24.26 -54.71 20.79
C PRO A 260 -24.91 -53.78 21.82
N ALA A 261 -26.24 -53.84 21.94
CA ALA A 261 -26.99 -53.00 22.88
C ALA A 261 -26.72 -53.38 24.35
N PRO A 262 -26.58 -52.39 25.27
CA PRO A 262 -26.49 -52.67 26.71
C PRO A 262 -27.81 -53.23 27.27
N GLN A 263 -27.70 -54.22 28.15
CA GLN A 263 -28.84 -54.79 28.88
C GLN A 263 -29.30 -53.83 29.99
N ALA A 264 -30.61 -53.81 30.25
CA ALA A 264 -31.22 -52.98 31.29
C ALA A 264 -31.31 -53.73 32.62
N VAL A 265 -31.02 -53.02 33.73
CA VAL A 265 -31.34 -53.44 35.10
C VAL A 265 -31.92 -52.20 35.81
N GLY A 266 -33.16 -52.30 36.32
CA GLY A 266 -33.79 -51.24 37.15
C GLY A 266 -33.20 -51.25 38.57
N GLY A 267 -33.38 -50.28 39.46
CA GLY A 267 -34.25 -49.10 39.63
C GLY A 267 -33.99 -48.59 41.08
N PRO A 268 -34.84 -47.78 41.76
CA PRO A 268 -36.06 -47.07 41.34
C PRO A 268 -35.97 -45.52 41.51
N ALA A 269 -37.08 -44.83 41.21
CA ALA A 269 -37.32 -43.39 41.43
C ALA A 269 -37.93 -43.13 42.84
N PRO A 270 -38.39 -41.93 43.29
CA PRO A 270 -38.66 -40.65 42.59
C PRO A 270 -37.88 -39.45 43.23
N ALA A 271 -38.18 -38.14 43.09
CA ALA A 271 -39.26 -37.37 42.46
C ALA A 271 -38.76 -35.95 42.04
N GLY A 272 -39.60 -35.16 41.34
CA GLY A 272 -39.45 -33.70 41.22
C GLY A 272 -39.59 -33.11 39.80
N THR A 273 -40.69 -32.39 39.55
CA THR A 273 -41.00 -31.62 38.31
C THR A 273 -41.53 -30.24 38.72
N PRO A 274 -41.70 -29.24 37.82
CA PRO A 274 -41.26 -29.12 36.41
C PRO A 274 -40.54 -27.78 36.10
N GLY A 275 -39.89 -27.68 34.92
CA GLY A 275 -39.28 -26.43 34.45
C GLY A 275 -39.06 -26.40 32.93
N SER A 276 -40.07 -25.95 32.17
CA SER A 276 -40.00 -25.83 30.71
C SER A 276 -39.45 -24.46 30.28
N THR A 277 -38.52 -24.42 29.32
CA THR A 277 -38.64 -23.50 28.17
C THR A 277 -37.77 -23.90 26.99
N ARG A 278 -38.29 -23.61 25.80
CA ARG A 278 -37.83 -24.06 24.47
C ARG A 278 -37.49 -22.84 23.63
N ALA A 279 -36.34 -22.80 22.97
CA ALA A 279 -36.02 -21.76 21.98
C ALA A 279 -35.27 -22.33 20.76
N THR A 280 -36.02 -22.87 19.79
CA THR A 280 -35.51 -23.33 18.50
C THR A 280 -35.55 -22.20 17.46
N THR A 281 -34.39 -21.77 16.95
CA THR A 281 -34.31 -20.69 15.94
C THR A 281 -34.80 -21.14 14.55
N PRO A 282 -35.51 -20.30 13.75
CA PRO A 282 -36.34 -20.79 12.65
C PRO A 282 -35.63 -21.01 11.30
N LYS A 283 -36.18 -21.96 10.52
CA LYS A 283 -35.70 -22.40 9.20
C LYS A 283 -36.14 -21.44 8.08
N ARG A 284 -35.19 -20.79 7.37
CA ARG A 284 -35.48 -19.81 6.30
C ARG A 284 -36.06 -20.48 5.03
N LYS A 285 -37.25 -20.02 4.61
CA LYS A 285 -38.07 -20.59 3.52
C LYS A 285 -37.51 -20.24 2.12
N ARG A 286 -37.32 -21.25 1.25
CA ARG A 286 -36.79 -21.09 -0.13
C ARG A 286 -37.92 -20.76 -1.12
N LYS A 287 -37.85 -19.62 -1.82
CA LYS A 287 -38.79 -19.25 -2.90
C LYS A 287 -38.56 -20.15 -4.13
N ARG A 288 -39.62 -20.77 -4.65
CA ARG A 288 -39.65 -21.36 -6.01
C ARG A 288 -40.03 -20.25 -7.01
N ARG A 289 -39.39 -20.23 -8.17
CA ARG A 289 -39.83 -19.45 -9.34
C ARG A 289 -41.04 -20.14 -9.98
N LYS A 290 -41.98 -19.35 -10.50
CA LYS A 290 -42.66 -19.66 -11.76
C LYS A 290 -41.80 -19.06 -12.87
#